data_AF-G3U328-F1
#
_entry.id   AF-G3U328-F1
#
_cell.length_a   1.000
_cell.length_b   1.000
_cell.length_c   1.000
_cell.angle_alpha   90.00
_cell.angle_beta   90.00
_cell.angle_gamma   90.00
#
_symmetry.space_group_name_H-M   'P 1'
#
loop_
_entity.id
_entity.type
_entity.pdbx_description
1 polymer ?
#
loop_
_entity_poly.entity_id
_entity_poly.type
_entity_poly.pdbx_seq_one_letter_code
_entity_poly.pdbx_strand_id
1 'polypeptide(L)'
;KSNIWQSFPYERTHLSKKSYLTLPFRYSDVLLFSFKLEFERQQREELEKLESKRKLIEEMEEKQKSDKAELERMQQEVETQRKETEIVQRQIRKQEESLKRRSFHIESKLKDLLAEKERAEGDDDGRTTTAQLHFLEFKRRQLVKLGNLEKDLVHQKDLLKKEVEEEQEILEHLKCENRDESRLLGKNDASVQHVTQMAQDLEKIKPVEHRLQYKERQLRYLLQNHLPALLEEKQRAFEILERGPLSLDNTLYQVEKEMEEKEEQLTQYQANASQLQKLQATFEFTANIARQEEKVRKKEKEILESREKQQREALEQAVASLERRHSALQRRSTLGLEMEEQRQKVPTADSSSNLQAGLPTGLAPDQEALGKDQERLEHEIQQLKQKICDVDVIQKEHRGTLEGQASSSGLPVSTEKSQAHLVPVMDDRINAYIEEEVQRRLQGLHRVIGSDSSVSAEVMKDKEKHHNGTIQRKLKYERMVSRSLGAKPYDLKDPIKISIPRYVLCGQGKDEHFEFEVKVSV
;
A
#
# COMPACT_ATOMS: atom_id res chain seq x y z
N LYS A 1 -29.35 56.88 4.19
CA LYS A 1 -29.09 57.68 5.42
C LYS A 1 -27.64 58.16 5.32
N SER A 2 -27.45 59.32 4.68
CA SER A 2 -26.99 60.59 5.31
C SER A 2 -25.50 60.54 5.68
N ASN A 3 -24.61 60.95 4.76
CA ASN A 3 -24.04 62.31 4.63
C ASN A 3 -23.35 62.81 5.92
N ILE A 4 -22.06 63.14 5.84
CA ILE A 4 -21.52 64.52 5.81
C ILE A 4 -19.98 64.44 5.93
N TRP A 5 -19.28 64.72 4.83
CA TRP A 5 -17.91 65.22 4.85
C TRP A 5 -18.00 66.75 4.96
N GLN A 6 -17.40 67.34 6.00
CA GLN A 6 -17.25 68.79 6.13
C GLN A 6 -15.77 69.16 6.05
N SER A 7 -15.41 69.76 4.91
CA SER A 7 -14.19 70.56 4.72
C SER A 7 -14.37 71.94 5.37
N PHE A 8 -13.35 72.43 6.08
CA PHE A 8 -13.13 73.85 6.39
C PHE A 8 -11.61 74.08 6.60
N PRO A 9 -11.08 75.31 6.46
CA PRO A 9 -10.10 75.60 5.44
C PRO A 9 -8.75 76.06 5.99
N TYR A 10 -7.81 76.12 5.06
CA TYR A 10 -6.51 76.76 5.12
C TYR A 10 -6.63 78.24 5.54
N GLU A 11 -6.06 78.62 6.68
CA GLU A 11 -5.61 80.00 6.93
C GLU A 11 -4.11 80.02 7.24
N ARG A 12 -3.39 80.71 6.38
CA ARG A 12 -1.95 80.93 6.39
C ARG A 12 -1.71 82.30 7.03
N THR A 13 -1.14 82.34 8.22
CA THR A 13 -0.48 83.55 8.75
C THR A 13 0.99 83.25 9.02
N HIS A 14 1.83 84.11 8.46
CA HIS A 14 3.28 83.99 8.42
C HIS A 14 3.92 84.93 9.46
N LEU A 15 5.01 84.44 10.05
CA LEU A 15 6.21 85.16 10.53
C LEU A 15 6.11 85.94 11.87
N SER A 16 6.95 85.59 12.86
CA SER A 16 8.35 86.04 12.89
C SER A 16 9.04 85.80 14.26
N LYS A 17 10.14 85.05 14.21
CA LYS A 17 11.40 85.13 15.00
C LYS A 17 11.35 85.56 16.48
N LYS A 18 11.71 84.64 17.39
CA LYS A 18 12.65 84.91 18.50
C LYS A 18 13.16 83.62 19.17
N SER A 19 14.43 83.68 19.58
CA SER A 19 15.12 82.84 20.56
C SER A 19 15.74 81.50 20.11
N TYR A 20 16.91 81.63 19.46
CA TYR A 20 18.02 80.69 19.65
C TYR A 20 18.53 80.82 21.10
N LEU A 21 17.97 80.08 22.04
CA LEU A 21 18.52 79.92 23.41
C LEU A 21 17.79 78.78 24.17
N THR A 22 17.65 77.60 23.56
CA THR A 22 17.15 76.40 24.28
C THR A 22 17.62 75.07 23.65
N LEU A 23 18.83 75.04 23.08
CA LEU A 23 19.27 73.88 22.30
C LEU A 23 19.97 72.73 23.06
N PRO A 24 20.59 72.88 24.26
CA PRO A 24 21.20 71.72 24.91
C PRO A 24 20.18 70.83 25.65
N PHE A 25 19.08 71.39 26.17
CA PHE A 25 18.08 70.62 26.92
C PHE A 25 17.15 69.77 26.03
N ARG A 26 16.81 70.25 24.82
CA ARG A 26 15.91 69.52 23.92
C ARG A 26 16.53 68.31 23.24
N TYR A 27 17.86 68.28 23.06
CA TYR A 27 18.54 67.10 22.53
C TYR A 27 18.55 65.94 23.54
N SER A 28 18.71 66.23 24.84
CA SER A 28 18.67 65.23 25.91
C SER A 28 17.28 64.59 26.05
N ASP A 29 16.21 65.40 25.97
CA ASP A 29 14.83 64.90 26.08
C ASP A 29 14.42 64.06 24.85
N VAL A 30 14.86 64.46 23.65
CA VAL A 30 14.62 63.68 22.41
C VAL A 30 15.39 62.36 22.42
N LEU A 31 16.63 62.35 22.90
CA LEU A 31 17.44 61.13 23.07
C LEU A 31 16.85 60.19 24.14
N LEU A 32 16.36 60.74 25.25
CA LEU A 32 15.71 59.94 26.29
C LEU A 32 14.39 59.34 25.80
N PHE A 33 13.62 60.10 25.01
CA PHE A 33 12.41 59.62 24.37
C PHE A 33 12.68 58.55 23.32
N SER A 34 13.71 58.71 22.48
CA SER A 34 14.11 57.67 21.51
C SER A 34 14.60 56.41 22.20
N PHE A 35 15.41 56.54 23.26
CA PHE A 35 15.88 55.39 24.04
C PHE A 35 14.74 54.65 24.73
N LYS A 36 13.74 55.38 25.25
CA LYS A 36 12.54 54.78 25.84
C LYS A 36 11.68 54.05 24.81
N LEU A 37 11.51 54.62 23.61
CA LEU A 37 10.81 53.95 22.51
C LEU A 37 11.54 52.71 22.02
N GLU A 38 12.86 52.74 21.93
CA GLU A 38 13.69 51.58 21.56
C GLU A 38 13.62 50.48 22.62
N PHE A 39 13.64 50.85 23.91
CA PHE A 39 13.45 49.90 25.01
C PHE A 39 12.06 49.27 25.01
N GLU A 40 11.00 50.07 24.79
CA GLU A 40 9.63 49.55 24.63
C GLU A 40 9.48 48.67 23.39
N ARG A 41 10.19 48.98 22.30
CA ARG A 41 10.26 48.13 21.10
C ARG A 41 10.94 46.79 21.42
N GLN A 42 12.08 46.80 22.12
CA GLN A 42 12.77 45.58 22.54
C GLN A 42 11.90 44.72 23.48
N GLN A 43 11.17 45.33 24.42
CA GLN A 43 10.25 44.60 25.29
C GLN A 43 9.10 43.95 24.50
N ARG A 44 8.55 44.64 23.50
CA ARG A 44 7.52 44.08 22.60
C ARG A 44 8.06 42.90 21.80
N GLU A 45 9.26 43.02 21.24
CA GLU A 45 9.92 41.95 20.47
C GLU A 45 10.23 40.72 21.34
N GLU A 46 10.71 40.91 22.57
CA GLU A 46 10.92 39.79 23.51
C GLU A 46 9.62 39.13 23.95
N LEU A 47 8.55 39.91 24.14
CA LEU A 47 7.22 39.37 24.46
C LEU A 47 6.66 38.55 23.28
N GLU A 48 6.83 39.00 22.05
CA GLU A 48 6.43 38.28 20.84
C GLU A 48 7.24 36.98 20.65
N LYS A 49 8.55 36.98 20.95
CA LYS A 49 9.38 35.77 20.97
C LYS A 49 8.91 34.77 22.05
N LEU A 50 8.50 35.25 23.22
CA LEU A 50 7.96 34.38 24.25
C LEU A 50 6.58 33.83 23.87
N GLU A 51 5.74 34.64 23.24
CA GLU A 51 4.41 34.22 22.78
C GLU A 51 4.50 33.18 21.65
N SER A 52 5.42 33.34 20.70
CA SER A 52 5.69 32.34 19.64
C SER A 52 6.24 31.04 20.21
N LYS A 53 7.16 31.09 21.19
CA LYS A 53 7.62 29.89 21.92
C LYS A 53 6.49 29.21 22.69
N ARG A 54 5.61 29.99 23.34
CA ARG A 54 4.44 29.47 24.04
C ARG A 54 3.47 28.76 23.08
N LYS A 55 3.19 29.36 21.92
CA LYS A 55 2.35 28.74 20.87
C LYS A 55 2.94 27.44 20.35
N LEU A 56 4.26 27.38 20.14
CA LEU A 56 4.93 26.14 19.71
C LEU A 56 4.82 25.04 20.77
N ILE A 57 4.95 25.38 22.05
CA ILE A 57 4.78 24.41 23.15
C ILE A 57 3.33 23.91 23.19
N GLU A 58 2.36 24.81 23.07
CA GLU A 58 0.93 24.46 23.04
C GLU A 58 0.59 23.53 21.87
N GLU A 59 1.13 23.80 20.68
CA GLU A 59 0.95 22.94 19.51
C GLU A 59 1.58 21.54 19.72
N MET A 60 2.76 21.48 20.33
CA MET A 60 3.42 20.20 20.68
C MET A 60 2.65 19.43 21.75
N GLU A 61 2.08 20.11 22.75
CA GLU A 61 1.24 19.49 23.79
C GLU A 61 -0.07 18.94 23.21
N GLU A 62 -0.74 19.70 22.35
CA GLU A 62 -1.95 19.23 21.65
C GLU A 62 -1.66 18.04 20.74
N LYS A 63 -0.53 18.07 20.03
CA LYS A 63 -0.09 16.92 19.23
C LYS A 63 0.17 15.69 20.10
N GLN A 64 0.87 15.84 21.23
CA GLN A 64 1.11 14.72 22.16
C GLN A 64 -0.19 14.18 22.76
N LYS A 65 -1.17 15.04 23.07
CA LYS A 65 -2.50 14.61 23.54
C LYS A 65 -3.23 13.83 22.46
N SER A 66 -3.19 14.29 21.21
CA SER A 66 -3.80 13.58 20.07
C SER A 66 -3.15 12.21 19.84
N ASP A 67 -1.82 12.15 19.81
CA ASP A 67 -1.06 10.91 19.62
C ASP A 67 -1.35 9.92 20.76
N LYS A 68 -1.43 10.40 22.01
CA LYS A 68 -1.80 9.58 23.17
C LYS A 68 -3.23 9.03 23.05
N ALA A 69 -4.19 9.85 22.63
CA ALA A 69 -5.57 9.41 22.43
C ALA A 69 -5.69 8.40 21.28
N GLU A 70 -4.89 8.53 20.21
CA GLU A 70 -4.81 7.53 19.14
C GLU A 70 -4.22 6.20 19.63
N LEU A 71 -3.15 6.24 20.43
CA LEU A 71 -2.57 5.04 21.04
C LEU A 71 -3.54 4.34 21.99
N GLU A 72 -4.28 5.08 22.82
CA GLU A 72 -5.31 4.51 23.70
C GLU A 72 -6.45 3.84 22.90
N ARG A 73 -6.88 4.46 21.79
CA ARG A 73 -7.85 3.85 20.87
C ARG A 73 -7.31 2.56 20.23
N MET A 74 -6.06 2.55 19.77
CA MET A 74 -5.42 1.35 19.24
C MET A 74 -5.32 0.23 20.28
N GLN A 75 -5.00 0.56 21.54
CA GLN A 75 -4.93 -0.43 22.62
C GLN A 75 -6.30 -1.04 22.90
N GLN A 76 -7.35 -0.22 22.96
CA GLN A 76 -8.72 -0.69 23.13
C GLN A 76 -9.12 -1.62 21.98
N GLU A 77 -8.82 -1.25 20.72
CA GLU A 77 -9.10 -2.07 19.54
C GLU A 77 -8.36 -3.40 19.56
N VAL A 78 -7.08 -3.41 19.97
CA VAL A 78 -6.33 -4.67 20.12
C VAL A 78 -6.93 -5.53 21.23
N GLU A 79 -7.40 -4.92 22.32
CA GLU A 79 -8.02 -5.64 23.43
C GLU A 79 -9.40 -6.21 23.07
N THR A 80 -10.22 -5.47 22.32
CA THR A 80 -11.50 -5.97 21.78
C THR A 80 -11.28 -7.12 20.83
N GLN A 81 -10.37 -6.97 19.86
CA GLN A 81 -10.01 -8.06 18.93
C GLN A 81 -9.47 -9.29 19.67
N ARG A 82 -8.68 -9.10 20.74
CA ARG A 82 -8.22 -10.21 21.58
C ARG A 82 -9.37 -10.92 22.28
N LYS A 83 -10.35 -10.20 22.81
CA LYS A 83 -11.54 -10.78 23.45
C LYS A 83 -12.41 -11.53 22.43
N GLU A 84 -12.62 -10.95 21.25
CA GLU A 84 -13.36 -11.57 20.15
C GLU A 84 -12.68 -12.86 19.68
N THR A 85 -11.37 -12.83 19.45
CA THR A 85 -10.61 -14.02 19.05
C THR A 85 -10.63 -15.11 20.12
N GLU A 86 -10.59 -14.77 21.41
CA GLU A 86 -10.72 -15.75 22.49
C GLU A 86 -12.12 -16.39 22.53
N ILE A 87 -13.18 -15.61 22.30
CA ILE A 87 -14.55 -16.13 22.19
C ILE A 87 -14.66 -17.11 21.02
N VAL A 88 -14.12 -16.75 19.86
CA VAL A 88 -14.10 -17.60 18.67
C VAL A 88 -13.32 -18.89 18.95
N GLN A 89 -12.12 -18.82 19.53
CA GLN A 89 -11.35 -20.01 19.89
C GLN A 89 -12.08 -20.92 20.87
N ARG A 90 -12.76 -20.35 21.87
CA ARG A 90 -13.55 -21.12 22.83
C ARG A 90 -14.73 -21.83 22.15
N GLN A 91 -15.36 -21.19 21.18
CA GLN A 91 -16.45 -21.79 20.39
C GLN A 91 -15.93 -22.92 19.49
N ILE A 92 -14.78 -22.72 18.83
CA ILE A 92 -14.12 -23.75 18.02
C ILE A 92 -13.81 -24.97 18.89
N ARG A 93 -13.19 -24.80 20.06
CA ARG A 93 -12.88 -25.92 20.98
C ARG A 93 -14.13 -26.70 21.38
N LYS A 94 -15.23 -26.01 21.71
CA LYS A 94 -16.51 -26.67 22.04
C LYS A 94 -17.06 -27.47 20.86
N GLN A 95 -16.96 -26.93 19.65
CA GLN A 95 -17.38 -27.63 18.43
C GLN A 95 -16.50 -28.86 18.16
N GLU A 96 -15.17 -28.74 18.27
CA GLU A 96 -14.22 -29.84 18.11
C GLU A 96 -14.48 -30.96 19.11
N GLU A 97 -14.73 -30.65 20.39
CA GLU A 97 -15.08 -31.64 21.40
C GLU A 97 -16.40 -32.35 21.09
N SER A 98 -17.41 -31.61 20.65
CA SER A 98 -18.70 -32.18 20.22
C SER A 98 -18.52 -33.12 19.03
N LEU A 99 -17.71 -32.72 18.04
CA LEU A 99 -17.37 -33.54 16.89
C LEU A 99 -16.60 -34.80 17.30
N LYS A 100 -15.61 -34.70 18.20
CA LYS A 100 -14.88 -35.85 18.73
C LYS A 100 -15.81 -36.84 19.43
N ARG A 101 -16.75 -36.36 20.25
CA ARG A 101 -17.75 -37.23 20.90
C ARG A 101 -18.66 -37.92 19.89
N ARG A 102 -19.08 -37.21 18.84
CA ARG A 102 -19.88 -37.80 17.75
C ARG A 102 -19.08 -38.82 16.95
N SER A 103 -17.82 -38.53 16.61
CA SER A 103 -16.92 -39.46 15.93
C SER A 103 -16.76 -40.75 16.74
N PHE A 104 -16.44 -40.62 18.02
CA PHE A 104 -16.33 -41.76 18.93
C PHE A 104 -17.63 -42.57 19.01
N HIS A 105 -18.79 -41.92 19.08
CA HIS A 105 -20.07 -42.62 19.10
C HIS A 105 -20.34 -43.38 17.79
N ILE A 106 -20.02 -42.78 16.65
CA ILE A 106 -20.16 -43.42 15.33
C ILE A 106 -19.20 -44.62 15.22
N GLU A 107 -17.94 -44.44 15.60
CA GLU A 107 -16.93 -45.50 15.60
C GLU A 107 -17.33 -46.67 16.50
N SER A 108 -17.82 -46.38 17.72
CA SER A 108 -18.36 -47.41 18.62
C SER A 108 -19.51 -48.16 17.97
N LYS A 109 -20.48 -47.43 17.40
CA LYS A 109 -21.65 -48.04 16.75
C LYS A 109 -21.27 -48.88 15.52
N LEU A 110 -20.29 -48.42 14.74
CA LEU A 110 -19.75 -49.21 13.62
C LEU A 110 -19.09 -50.49 14.11
N LYS A 111 -18.33 -50.43 15.20
CA LYS A 111 -17.72 -51.61 15.82
C LYS A 111 -18.77 -52.60 16.31
N ASP A 112 -19.85 -52.12 16.94
CA ASP A 112 -20.96 -52.95 17.38
C ASP A 112 -21.66 -53.62 16.19
N LEU A 113 -21.96 -52.87 15.13
CA LEU A 113 -22.57 -53.39 13.90
C LEU A 113 -21.67 -54.42 13.18
N LEU A 114 -20.36 -54.20 13.14
CA LEU A 114 -19.40 -55.17 12.59
C LEU A 114 -19.38 -56.45 13.43
N ALA A 115 -19.38 -56.33 14.76
CA ALA A 115 -19.38 -57.48 15.65
C ALA A 115 -20.74 -58.22 15.67
N GLU A 116 -21.83 -57.54 15.37
CA GLU A 116 -23.15 -58.15 15.13
C GLU A 116 -23.16 -58.88 13.79
N LYS A 117 -22.62 -58.27 12.72
CA LYS A 117 -22.45 -58.91 11.40
C LYS A 117 -21.62 -60.20 11.47
N GLU A 118 -20.49 -60.19 12.18
CA GLU A 118 -19.63 -61.37 12.36
C GLU A 118 -20.31 -62.49 13.17
N ARG A 119 -21.13 -62.14 14.18
CA ARG A 119 -21.92 -63.14 14.92
C ARG A 119 -23.13 -63.64 14.14
N ALA A 120 -23.54 -62.87 13.15
CA ALA A 120 -24.76 -63.10 12.43
C ALA A 120 -24.58 -64.16 11.33
N GLU A 121 -23.46 -64.27 10.61
CA GLU A 121 -23.19 -65.06 9.37
C GLU A 121 -23.95 -66.38 8.99
N GLY A 122 -24.85 -66.96 9.78
CA GLY A 122 -25.67 -68.14 9.46
C GLY A 122 -27.18 -67.95 9.26
N ASP A 123 -27.70 -66.75 8.94
CA ASP A 123 -29.15 -66.58 8.66
C ASP A 123 -29.37 -65.52 7.56
N ASP A 124 -29.58 -66.00 6.32
CA ASP A 124 -29.49 -65.19 5.09
C ASP A 124 -30.85 -64.59 4.68
N ASP A 125 -31.94 -65.35 4.77
CA ASP A 125 -33.25 -64.93 4.24
C ASP A 125 -34.00 -63.91 5.11
N GLY A 126 -33.85 -63.97 6.44
CA GLY A 126 -34.45 -62.99 7.35
C GLY A 126 -33.74 -61.62 7.35
N ARG A 127 -32.50 -61.57 6.89
CA ARG A 127 -31.65 -60.36 6.96
C ARG A 127 -31.67 -59.53 5.70
N THR A 128 -31.75 -60.17 4.55
CA THR A 128 -31.95 -59.47 3.27
C THR A 128 -33.24 -58.64 3.31
N THR A 129 -34.32 -59.23 3.83
CA THR A 129 -35.60 -58.56 4.06
C THR A 129 -35.49 -57.45 5.11
N THR A 130 -34.80 -57.69 6.23
CA THR A 130 -34.56 -56.67 7.27
C THR A 130 -33.73 -55.47 6.76
N ALA A 131 -32.69 -55.73 5.97
CA ALA A 131 -31.84 -54.69 5.38
C ALA A 131 -32.60 -53.83 4.35
N GLN A 132 -33.42 -54.44 3.50
CA GLN A 132 -34.31 -53.72 2.56
C GLN A 132 -35.32 -52.83 3.31
N LEU A 133 -35.89 -53.32 4.42
CA LEU A 133 -36.77 -52.52 5.26
C LEU A 133 -36.06 -51.33 5.89
N HIS A 134 -34.84 -51.51 6.39
CA HIS A 134 -34.03 -50.41 6.91
C HIS A 134 -33.65 -49.37 5.83
N PHE A 135 -33.37 -49.81 4.60
CA PHE A 135 -33.12 -48.91 3.47
C PHE A 135 -34.36 -48.07 3.13
N LEU A 136 -35.53 -48.68 3.05
CA LEU A 136 -36.79 -47.95 2.83
C LEU A 136 -37.10 -47.02 4.00
N GLU A 137 -36.88 -47.44 5.24
CA GLU A 137 -37.06 -46.56 6.41
C GLU A 137 -36.08 -45.37 6.36
N PHE A 138 -34.84 -45.59 5.94
CA PHE A 138 -33.87 -44.54 5.70
C PHE A 138 -34.37 -43.56 4.63
N LYS A 139 -34.89 -44.04 3.49
CA LYS A 139 -35.47 -43.19 2.44
C LYS A 139 -36.68 -42.40 2.93
N ARG A 140 -37.54 -42.98 3.78
CA ARG A 140 -38.64 -42.24 4.45
C ARG A 140 -38.11 -41.10 5.32
N ARG A 141 -37.08 -41.37 6.13
CA ARG A 141 -36.43 -40.34 6.96
C ARG A 141 -35.76 -39.27 6.11
N GLN A 142 -35.15 -39.63 4.98
CA GLN A 142 -34.60 -38.66 4.03
C GLN A 142 -35.69 -37.78 3.43
N LEU A 143 -36.83 -38.34 3.04
CA LEU A 143 -37.95 -37.56 2.50
C LEU A 143 -38.47 -36.52 3.50
N VAL A 144 -38.55 -36.85 4.79
CA VAL A 144 -38.91 -35.90 5.84
C VAL A 144 -37.89 -34.75 5.94
N LYS A 145 -36.60 -35.07 5.87
CA LYS A 145 -35.54 -34.04 5.89
C LYS A 145 -35.61 -33.14 4.67
N LEU A 146 -35.77 -33.72 3.48
CA LEU A 146 -35.93 -32.98 2.23
C LEU A 146 -37.18 -32.10 2.25
N GLY A 147 -38.29 -32.58 2.81
CA GLY A 147 -39.51 -31.79 2.97
C GLY A 147 -39.37 -30.62 3.96
N ASN A 148 -38.53 -30.75 5.00
CA ASN A 148 -38.23 -29.62 5.88
C ASN A 148 -37.33 -28.59 5.17
N LEU A 149 -36.29 -29.05 4.46
CA LEU A 149 -35.44 -28.17 3.65
C LEU A 149 -36.23 -27.44 2.55
N GLU A 150 -37.23 -28.09 1.96
CA GLU A 150 -38.10 -27.47 0.95
C GLU A 150 -38.89 -26.31 1.57
N LYS A 151 -39.45 -26.50 2.77
CA LYS A 151 -40.15 -25.43 3.48
C LYS A 151 -39.21 -24.26 3.77
N ASP A 152 -37.98 -24.54 4.22
CA ASP A 152 -36.98 -23.52 4.51
C ASP A 152 -36.57 -22.75 3.25
N LEU A 153 -36.32 -23.44 2.13
CA LEU A 153 -35.98 -22.79 0.85
C LEU A 153 -37.15 -22.00 0.27
N VAL A 154 -38.38 -22.51 0.37
CA VAL A 154 -39.58 -21.78 -0.06
C VAL A 154 -39.78 -20.54 0.79
N HIS A 155 -39.55 -20.63 2.11
CA HIS A 155 -39.58 -19.49 3.00
C HIS A 155 -38.53 -18.45 2.61
N GLN A 156 -37.28 -18.86 2.36
CA GLN A 156 -36.22 -17.97 1.88
C GLN A 156 -36.58 -17.32 0.54
N LYS A 157 -37.18 -18.08 -0.39
CA LYS A 157 -37.67 -17.58 -1.68
C LYS A 157 -38.72 -16.49 -1.49
N ASP A 158 -39.69 -16.70 -0.60
CA ASP A 158 -40.74 -15.73 -0.32
C ASP A 158 -40.19 -14.48 0.37
N LEU A 159 -39.24 -14.62 1.30
CA LEU A 159 -38.53 -13.49 1.91
C LEU A 159 -37.76 -12.67 0.86
N LEU A 160 -36.93 -13.32 0.05
CA LEU A 160 -36.19 -12.66 -1.03
C LEU A 160 -37.12 -11.99 -2.03
N LYS A 161 -38.27 -12.59 -2.33
CA LYS A 161 -39.27 -11.99 -3.20
C LYS A 161 -39.84 -10.70 -2.61
N LYS A 162 -40.22 -10.71 -1.33
CA LYS A 162 -40.67 -9.50 -0.62
C LYS A 162 -39.60 -8.43 -0.60
N GLU A 163 -38.36 -8.80 -0.28
CA GLU A 163 -37.25 -7.85 -0.28
C GLU A 163 -36.95 -7.27 -1.67
N VAL A 164 -37.11 -8.04 -2.74
CA VAL A 164 -37.01 -7.53 -4.13
C VAL A 164 -38.13 -6.54 -4.41
N GLU A 165 -39.37 -6.86 -4.01
CA GLU A 165 -40.53 -5.96 -4.16
C GLU A 165 -40.30 -4.65 -3.39
N GLU A 166 -39.85 -4.69 -2.13
CA GLU A 166 -39.53 -3.52 -1.31
C GLU A 166 -38.41 -2.65 -1.94
N GLU A 167 -37.32 -3.26 -2.40
CA GLU A 167 -36.23 -2.51 -3.07
C GLU A 167 -36.68 -1.89 -4.40
N GLN A 168 -37.62 -2.55 -5.08
CA GLN A 168 -38.20 -2.04 -6.31
C GLN A 168 -39.15 -0.87 -6.02
N GLU A 169 -39.95 -0.91 -4.96
CA GLU A 169 -40.76 0.21 -4.50
C GLU A 169 -39.90 1.41 -4.10
N ILE A 170 -38.80 1.21 -3.36
CA ILE A 170 -37.85 2.27 -3.00
C ILE A 170 -37.24 2.88 -4.27
N LEU A 171 -36.84 2.05 -5.23
CA LEU A 171 -36.29 2.52 -6.49
C LEU A 171 -37.31 3.35 -7.29
N GLU A 172 -38.56 2.90 -7.38
CA GLU A 172 -39.62 3.65 -8.05
C GLU A 172 -39.95 4.96 -7.32
N HIS A 173 -39.94 4.98 -5.98
CA HIS A 173 -40.09 6.21 -5.19
C HIS A 173 -39.00 7.23 -5.49
N LEU A 174 -37.72 6.82 -5.48
CA LEU A 174 -36.58 7.69 -5.80
C LEU A 174 -36.64 8.20 -7.25
N LYS A 175 -37.10 7.37 -8.20
CA LYS A 175 -37.34 7.79 -9.59
C LYS A 175 -38.48 8.80 -9.70
N CYS A 176 -39.56 8.62 -8.94
CA CYS A 176 -40.69 9.55 -8.87
C CYS A 176 -40.30 10.89 -8.24
N GLU A 177 -39.60 10.88 -7.10
CA GLU A 177 -39.06 12.09 -6.46
C GLU A 177 -38.18 12.88 -7.44
N ASN A 178 -37.27 12.21 -8.14
CA ASN A 178 -36.45 12.85 -9.18
C ASN A 178 -37.28 13.44 -10.33
N ARG A 179 -38.36 12.76 -10.75
CA ARG A 179 -39.25 13.26 -11.80
C ARG A 179 -40.02 14.50 -11.35
N ASP A 180 -40.47 14.54 -10.10
CA ASP A 180 -41.23 15.65 -9.53
C ASP A 180 -40.33 16.84 -9.18
N GLU A 181 -39.11 16.59 -8.69
CA GLU A 181 -38.06 17.61 -8.52
C GLU A 181 -37.66 18.22 -9.88
N SER A 182 -37.52 17.41 -10.93
CA SER A 182 -37.27 17.89 -12.31
C SER A 182 -38.41 18.77 -12.83
N ARG A 183 -39.67 18.43 -12.51
CA ARG A 183 -40.86 19.22 -12.91
C ARG A 183 -40.97 20.53 -12.15
N LEU A 184 -40.55 20.57 -10.89
CA LEU A 184 -40.49 21.79 -10.07
C LEU A 184 -39.34 22.71 -10.51
N LEU A 185 -38.19 22.15 -10.90
CA LEU A 185 -37.02 22.89 -11.36
C LEU A 185 -37.17 23.44 -12.78
N GLY A 186 -37.95 22.77 -13.65
CA GLY A 186 -38.23 23.19 -15.04
C GLY A 186 -39.00 24.52 -15.21
N LYS A 187 -39.30 25.23 -14.12
CA LYS A 187 -39.89 26.59 -14.14
C LYS A 187 -38.85 27.70 -13.95
N ASN A 188 -37.60 27.37 -13.64
CA ASN A 188 -36.53 28.35 -13.42
C ASN A 188 -35.40 28.13 -14.45
N ASP A 189 -35.07 29.16 -15.23
CA ASP A 189 -33.97 29.15 -16.21
C ASP A 189 -32.60 29.07 -15.52
N ALA A 190 -32.13 27.84 -15.24
CA ALA A 190 -30.76 27.57 -14.80
C ALA A 190 -30.30 26.17 -15.29
N SER A 191 -29.96 26.07 -16.58
CA SER A 191 -29.57 24.81 -17.23
C SER A 191 -28.35 24.10 -16.61
N VAL A 192 -27.46 24.83 -15.92
CA VAL A 192 -26.24 24.28 -15.32
C VAL A 192 -26.52 23.60 -13.96
N GLN A 193 -27.44 24.16 -13.16
CA GLN A 193 -27.86 23.57 -11.88
C GLN A 193 -28.67 22.28 -12.09
N HIS A 194 -29.44 22.20 -13.19
CA HIS A 194 -30.18 21.00 -13.57
C HIS A 194 -29.26 19.80 -13.84
N VAL A 195 -28.11 20.00 -14.51
CA VAL A 195 -27.16 18.91 -14.80
C VAL A 195 -26.44 18.42 -13.54
N THR A 196 -26.13 19.33 -12.60
CA THR A 196 -25.51 18.96 -11.32
C THR A 196 -26.48 18.25 -10.37
N GLN A 197 -27.75 18.66 -10.35
CA GLN A 197 -28.81 18.01 -9.59
C GLN A 197 -29.12 16.60 -10.14
N MET A 198 -29.30 16.46 -11.46
CA MET A 198 -29.46 15.16 -12.12
C MET A 198 -28.30 14.19 -11.84
N ALA A 199 -27.07 14.69 -11.71
CA ALA A 199 -25.92 13.87 -11.36
C ALA A 199 -25.97 13.38 -9.91
N GLN A 200 -26.35 14.22 -8.95
CA GLN A 200 -26.54 13.83 -7.54
C GLN A 200 -27.71 12.87 -7.35
N ASP A 201 -28.78 13.06 -8.10
CA ASP A 201 -29.98 12.24 -8.07
C ASP A 201 -29.74 10.85 -8.66
N LEU A 202 -28.92 10.77 -9.73
CA LEU A 202 -28.43 9.52 -10.28
C LEU A 202 -27.46 8.80 -9.33
N GLU A 203 -26.69 9.54 -8.52
CA GLU A 203 -25.80 8.99 -7.51
C GLU A 203 -26.55 8.30 -6.37
N LYS A 204 -27.75 8.77 -6.01
CA LYS A 204 -28.64 8.12 -5.02
C LYS A 204 -29.36 6.89 -5.56
N ILE A 205 -29.71 6.88 -6.85
CA ILE A 205 -30.42 5.76 -7.50
C ILE A 205 -29.52 4.53 -7.69
N LYS A 206 -28.30 4.73 -8.20
CA LYS A 206 -27.34 3.64 -8.51
C LYS A 206 -27.14 2.62 -7.38
N PRO A 207 -26.91 2.99 -6.10
CA PRO A 207 -26.73 2.00 -5.04
C PRO A 207 -27.98 1.16 -4.78
N VAL A 208 -29.18 1.74 -4.91
CA VAL A 208 -30.45 1.00 -4.76
C VAL A 208 -30.65 0.04 -5.93
N GLU A 209 -30.34 0.46 -7.16
CA GLU A 209 -30.37 -0.42 -8.34
C GLU A 209 -29.41 -1.60 -8.21
N HIS A 210 -28.18 -1.37 -7.72
CA HIS A 210 -27.22 -2.46 -7.49
C HIS A 210 -27.70 -3.44 -6.42
N ARG A 211 -28.32 -2.94 -5.35
CA ARG A 211 -28.89 -3.79 -4.29
C ARG A 211 -30.08 -4.60 -4.80
N LEU A 212 -30.99 -3.98 -5.56
CA LEU A 212 -32.10 -4.66 -6.23
C LEU A 212 -31.59 -5.77 -7.18
N GLN A 213 -30.67 -5.44 -8.09
CA GLN A 213 -30.08 -6.40 -9.03
C GLN A 213 -29.40 -7.58 -8.32
N TYR A 214 -28.75 -7.32 -7.18
CA TYR A 214 -28.14 -8.36 -6.37
C TYR A 214 -29.19 -9.32 -5.80
N LYS A 215 -30.25 -8.80 -5.17
CA LYS A 215 -31.34 -9.63 -4.63
C LYS A 215 -32.09 -10.39 -5.72
N GLU A 216 -32.34 -9.78 -6.88
CA GLU A 216 -32.93 -10.46 -8.04
C GLU A 216 -32.05 -11.60 -8.56
N ARG A 217 -30.73 -11.42 -8.59
CA ARG A 217 -29.79 -12.49 -8.98
C ARG A 217 -29.82 -13.63 -7.97
N GLN A 218 -29.87 -13.33 -6.68
CA GLN A 218 -30.00 -14.34 -5.63
C GLN A 218 -31.32 -15.12 -5.77
N LEU A 219 -32.44 -14.43 -5.96
CA LEU A 219 -33.75 -15.05 -6.16
C LEU A 219 -33.76 -15.94 -7.41
N ARG A 220 -33.20 -15.46 -8.53
CA ARG A 220 -33.06 -16.26 -9.75
C ARG A 220 -32.20 -17.50 -9.54
N TYR A 221 -31.08 -17.37 -8.83
CA TYR A 221 -30.19 -18.49 -8.53
C TYR A 221 -30.89 -19.56 -7.67
N LEU A 222 -31.61 -19.14 -6.63
CA LEU A 222 -32.42 -20.02 -5.78
C LEU A 222 -33.47 -20.78 -6.59
N LEU A 223 -34.19 -20.08 -7.48
CA LEU A 223 -35.24 -20.64 -8.32
C LEU A 223 -34.73 -21.60 -9.39
N GLN A 224 -33.56 -21.32 -9.98
CA GLN A 224 -33.02 -22.12 -11.09
C GLN A 224 -32.18 -23.32 -10.63
N ASN A 225 -31.53 -23.24 -9.45
CA ASN A 225 -30.56 -24.26 -9.03
C ASN A 225 -31.05 -25.01 -7.79
N HIS A 226 -31.27 -24.30 -6.68
CA HIS A 226 -31.49 -24.95 -5.38
C HIS A 226 -32.87 -25.59 -5.24
N LEU A 227 -33.93 -24.89 -5.63
CA LEU A 227 -35.28 -25.42 -5.54
C LEU A 227 -35.47 -26.66 -6.45
N PRO A 228 -35.11 -26.60 -7.74
CA PRO A 228 -35.26 -27.75 -8.64
C PRO A 228 -34.42 -28.95 -8.20
N ALA A 229 -33.15 -28.75 -7.84
CA ALA A 229 -32.28 -29.84 -7.41
C ALA A 229 -32.82 -30.54 -6.15
N LEU A 230 -33.39 -29.79 -5.20
CA LEU A 230 -34.02 -30.36 -4.01
C LEU A 230 -35.29 -31.15 -4.35
N LEU A 231 -36.13 -30.60 -5.23
CA LEU A 231 -37.37 -31.26 -5.67
C LEU A 231 -37.07 -32.56 -6.43
N GLU A 232 -36.05 -32.57 -7.28
CA GLU A 232 -35.59 -33.78 -7.95
C GLU A 232 -35.07 -34.82 -6.96
N GLU A 233 -34.28 -34.42 -5.96
CA GLU A 233 -33.80 -35.35 -4.92
C GLU A 233 -34.95 -35.93 -4.09
N LYS A 234 -35.95 -35.09 -3.77
CA LYS A 234 -37.17 -35.51 -3.07
C LYS A 234 -37.96 -36.50 -3.92
N GLN A 235 -38.09 -36.23 -5.22
CA GLN A 235 -38.77 -37.09 -6.17
C GLN A 235 -38.04 -38.43 -6.33
N ARG A 236 -36.71 -38.43 -6.47
CA ARG A 236 -35.89 -39.65 -6.49
C ARG A 236 -36.09 -40.49 -5.23
N ALA A 237 -36.05 -39.87 -4.06
CA ALA A 237 -36.28 -40.57 -2.79
C ALA A 237 -37.72 -41.14 -2.70
N PHE A 238 -38.70 -40.44 -3.24
CA PHE A 238 -40.10 -40.88 -3.29
C PHE A 238 -40.29 -42.07 -4.25
N GLU A 239 -39.73 -42.02 -5.45
CA GLU A 239 -39.81 -43.10 -6.44
C GLU A 239 -39.21 -44.41 -5.94
N ILE A 240 -38.12 -44.34 -5.16
CA ILE A 240 -37.52 -45.50 -4.50
C ILE A 240 -38.47 -46.10 -3.45
N LEU A 241 -39.21 -45.24 -2.74
CA LEU A 241 -40.21 -45.69 -1.76
C LEU A 241 -41.44 -46.30 -2.41
N GLU A 242 -41.89 -45.73 -3.53
CA GLU A 242 -43.07 -46.19 -4.28
C GLU A 242 -42.83 -47.57 -4.94
N ARG A 243 -41.60 -47.81 -5.43
CA ARG A 243 -41.19 -49.12 -5.99
C ARG A 243 -41.17 -50.25 -4.96
N GLY A 244 -41.12 -49.96 -3.67
CA GLY A 244 -41.12 -50.96 -2.60
C GLY A 244 -39.83 -51.79 -2.50
N PRO A 245 -39.84 -52.91 -1.73
CA PRO A 245 -38.68 -53.78 -1.59
C PRO A 245 -38.34 -54.46 -2.92
N LEU A 246 -37.21 -54.08 -3.51
CA LEU A 246 -36.65 -54.72 -4.71
C LEU A 246 -35.71 -55.86 -4.30
N SER A 247 -35.33 -56.72 -5.25
CA SER A 247 -34.21 -57.66 -5.03
C SER A 247 -32.99 -56.92 -4.47
N LEU A 248 -32.23 -57.57 -3.59
CA LEU A 248 -31.08 -56.95 -2.91
C LEU A 248 -30.08 -56.37 -3.91
N ASP A 249 -29.82 -57.07 -5.01
CA ASP A 249 -28.89 -56.64 -6.07
C ASP A 249 -29.33 -55.33 -6.74
N ASN A 250 -30.63 -55.13 -6.92
CA ASN A 250 -31.18 -53.89 -7.49
C ASN A 250 -31.10 -52.73 -6.49
N THR A 251 -31.28 -53.03 -5.21
CA THR A 251 -31.15 -52.04 -4.13
C THR A 251 -29.69 -51.61 -3.98
N LEU A 252 -28.76 -52.57 -4.05
CA LEU A 252 -27.32 -52.34 -4.01
C LEU A 252 -26.88 -51.47 -5.19
N TYR A 253 -27.26 -51.83 -6.41
CA TYR A 253 -26.97 -51.03 -7.61
C TYR A 253 -27.47 -49.60 -7.49
N GLN A 254 -28.69 -49.41 -6.96
CA GLN A 254 -29.26 -48.07 -6.77
C GLN A 254 -28.45 -47.25 -5.75
N VAL A 255 -27.98 -47.90 -4.67
CA VAL A 255 -27.13 -47.26 -3.65
C VAL A 255 -25.75 -46.92 -4.22
N GLU A 256 -25.14 -47.84 -4.96
CA GLU A 256 -23.84 -47.63 -5.61
C GLU A 256 -23.90 -46.46 -6.58
N LYS A 257 -24.94 -46.40 -7.42
CA LYS A 257 -25.18 -45.29 -8.35
C LYS A 257 -25.37 -43.96 -7.63
N GLU A 258 -26.19 -43.92 -6.57
CA GLU A 258 -26.36 -42.70 -5.78
C GLU A 258 -25.06 -42.27 -5.09
N MET A 259 -24.25 -43.22 -4.61
CA MET A 259 -22.96 -42.90 -4.01
C MET A 259 -22.01 -42.28 -5.03
N GLU A 260 -21.94 -42.84 -6.24
CA GLU A 260 -21.13 -42.31 -7.34
C GLU A 260 -21.54 -40.87 -7.70
N GLU A 261 -22.85 -40.61 -7.86
CA GLU A 261 -23.37 -39.25 -8.12
C GLU A 261 -23.03 -38.26 -6.99
N LYS A 262 -23.05 -38.70 -5.72
CA LYS A 262 -22.68 -37.84 -4.57
C LYS A 262 -21.17 -37.63 -4.48
N GLU A 263 -20.37 -38.62 -4.85
CA GLU A 263 -18.91 -38.48 -4.95
C GLU A 263 -18.54 -37.46 -6.02
N GLU A 264 -19.19 -37.50 -7.19
CA GLU A 264 -19.03 -36.48 -8.24
C GLU A 264 -19.36 -35.08 -7.71
N GLN A 265 -20.50 -34.90 -7.02
CA GLN A 265 -20.84 -33.61 -6.40
C GLN A 265 -19.77 -33.13 -5.41
N LEU A 266 -19.25 -34.02 -4.56
CA LEU A 266 -18.19 -33.69 -3.61
C LEU A 266 -16.91 -33.26 -4.31
N THR A 267 -16.51 -33.94 -5.39
CA THR A 267 -15.33 -33.54 -6.18
C THR A 267 -15.51 -32.15 -6.80
N GLN A 268 -16.72 -31.83 -7.28
CA GLN A 268 -17.06 -30.51 -7.79
C GLN A 268 -16.97 -29.44 -6.68
N TYR A 269 -17.51 -29.70 -5.49
CA TYR A 269 -17.38 -28.79 -4.35
C TYR A 269 -15.93 -28.58 -3.92
N GLN A 270 -15.11 -29.64 -3.93
CA GLN A 270 -13.67 -29.54 -3.64
C GLN A 270 -12.93 -28.70 -4.68
N ALA A 271 -13.26 -28.85 -5.96
CA ALA A 271 -12.70 -28.03 -7.03
C ALA A 271 -13.08 -26.55 -6.85
N ASN A 272 -14.36 -26.27 -6.58
CA ASN A 272 -14.86 -24.91 -6.32
C ASN A 272 -14.21 -24.28 -5.07
N ALA A 273 -14.06 -25.05 -3.98
CA ALA A 273 -13.38 -24.59 -2.77
C ALA A 273 -11.90 -24.25 -3.05
N SER A 274 -11.22 -25.09 -3.83
CA SER A 274 -9.83 -24.86 -4.25
C SER A 274 -9.70 -23.62 -5.14
N GLN A 275 -10.68 -23.36 -6.01
CA GLN A 275 -10.73 -22.14 -6.83
C GLN A 275 -10.92 -20.89 -5.96
N LEU A 276 -11.83 -20.92 -4.99
CA LEU A 276 -12.04 -19.82 -4.05
C LEU A 276 -10.77 -19.53 -3.23
N GLN A 277 -10.06 -20.58 -2.80
CA GLN A 277 -8.80 -20.43 -2.09
C GLN A 277 -7.71 -19.76 -2.95
N LYS A 278 -7.62 -20.13 -4.24
CA LYS A 278 -6.70 -19.46 -5.20
C LYS A 278 -7.05 -17.98 -5.37
N LEU A 279 -8.34 -17.66 -5.47
CA LEU A 279 -8.81 -16.29 -5.60
C LEU A 279 -8.49 -15.47 -4.35
N GLN A 280 -8.75 -16.03 -3.15
CA GLN A 280 -8.36 -15.41 -1.88
C GLN A 280 -6.85 -15.14 -1.81
N ALA A 281 -6.02 -16.12 -2.15
CA ALA A 281 -4.56 -15.93 -2.17
C ALA A 281 -4.13 -14.83 -3.15
N THR A 282 -4.84 -14.68 -4.28
CA THR A 282 -4.57 -13.63 -5.27
C THR A 282 -4.95 -12.26 -4.74
N PHE A 283 -6.09 -12.13 -4.04
CA PHE A 283 -6.48 -10.91 -3.35
C PHE A 283 -5.50 -10.53 -2.24
N GLU A 284 -5.07 -11.49 -1.42
CA GLU A 284 -4.05 -11.27 -0.38
C GLU A 284 -2.71 -10.84 -0.97
N PHE A 285 -2.28 -11.47 -2.06
CA PHE A 285 -1.07 -11.09 -2.79
C PHE A 285 -1.17 -9.67 -3.33
N THR A 286 -2.30 -9.32 -3.95
CA THR A 286 -2.55 -7.98 -4.50
C THR A 286 -2.57 -6.92 -3.41
N ALA A 287 -3.23 -7.20 -2.28
CA ALA A 287 -3.23 -6.33 -1.11
C ALA A 287 -1.83 -6.16 -0.50
N ASN A 288 -1.00 -7.20 -0.52
CA ASN A 288 0.39 -7.11 -0.08
C ASN A 288 1.25 -6.26 -1.02
N ILE A 289 1.09 -6.40 -2.34
CA ILE A 289 1.74 -5.53 -3.33
C ILE A 289 1.36 -4.08 -3.06
N ALA A 290 0.06 -3.76 -2.96
CA ALA A 290 -0.39 -2.39 -2.74
C ALA A 290 0.19 -1.78 -1.44
N ARG A 291 0.24 -2.57 -0.36
CA ARG A 291 0.88 -2.14 0.91
C ARG A 291 2.38 -1.91 0.77
N GLN A 292 3.06 -2.73 -0.03
CA GLN A 292 4.50 -2.58 -0.25
C GLN A 292 4.80 -1.39 -1.16
N GLU A 293 4.02 -1.18 -2.21
CA GLU A 293 4.10 0.02 -3.05
C GLU A 293 3.94 1.30 -2.23
N GLU A 294 2.98 1.32 -1.30
CA GLU A 294 2.77 2.50 -0.46
C GLU A 294 3.98 2.77 0.47
N LYS A 295 4.62 1.72 0.99
CA LYS A 295 5.88 1.86 1.73
C LYS A 295 7.00 2.43 0.85
N VAL A 296 7.09 1.98 -0.40
CA VAL A 296 8.07 2.49 -1.37
C VAL A 296 7.79 3.96 -1.67
N ARG A 297 6.55 4.34 -2.00
CA ARG A 297 6.18 5.75 -2.22
C ARG A 297 6.50 6.64 -1.03
N LYS A 298 6.22 6.17 0.19
CA LYS A 298 6.56 6.92 1.42
C LYS A 298 8.07 7.12 1.56
N LYS A 299 8.87 6.09 1.27
CA LYS A 299 10.34 6.17 1.32
C LYS A 299 10.91 7.05 0.21
N GLU A 300 10.37 6.99 -1.00
CA GLU A 300 10.75 7.87 -2.10
C GLU A 300 10.48 9.33 -1.76
N LYS A 301 9.31 9.63 -1.17
CA LYS A 301 8.97 10.96 -0.68
C LYS A 301 9.95 11.46 0.39
N GLU A 302 10.28 10.62 1.38
CA GLU A 302 11.26 10.95 2.42
C GLU A 302 12.66 11.24 1.83
N ILE A 303 13.09 10.46 0.83
CA ILE A 303 14.36 10.69 0.13
C ILE A 303 14.33 12.03 -0.60
N LEU A 304 13.27 12.33 -1.35
CA LEU A 304 13.14 13.60 -2.07
C LEU A 304 13.14 14.79 -1.12
N GLU A 305 12.37 14.74 -0.04
CA GLU A 305 12.33 15.79 0.99
C GLU A 305 13.70 15.97 1.66
N SER A 306 14.41 14.86 1.96
CA SER A 306 15.75 14.94 2.55
C SER A 306 16.78 15.58 1.60
N ARG A 307 16.68 15.30 0.30
CA ARG A 307 17.55 15.90 -0.73
C ARG A 307 17.24 17.39 -0.93
N GLU A 308 15.97 17.75 -1.00
CA GLU A 308 15.52 19.14 -1.10
C GLU A 308 15.99 19.94 0.13
N LYS A 309 15.88 19.36 1.33
CA LYS A 309 16.40 19.96 2.56
C LYS A 309 17.92 20.19 2.50
N GLN A 310 18.69 19.19 2.07
CA GLN A 310 20.14 19.33 1.91
C GLN A 310 20.50 20.43 0.90
N GLN A 311 19.79 20.52 -0.22
CA GLN A 311 20.00 21.58 -1.22
C GLN A 311 19.66 22.96 -0.66
N ARG A 312 18.55 23.10 0.09
CA ARG A 312 18.17 24.35 0.75
C ARG A 312 19.21 24.79 1.78
N GLU A 313 19.67 23.89 2.64
CA GLU A 313 20.69 24.18 3.65
C GLU A 313 22.03 24.59 3.01
N ALA A 314 22.44 23.93 1.92
CA ALA A 314 23.64 24.30 1.18
C ALA A 314 23.53 25.70 0.54
N LEU A 315 22.36 26.02 -0.02
CA LEU A 315 22.08 27.35 -0.57
C LEU A 315 22.08 28.42 0.53
N GLU A 316 21.45 28.17 1.67
CA GLU A 316 21.43 29.08 2.82
C GLU A 316 22.84 29.36 3.34
N GLN A 317 23.69 28.33 3.44
CA GLN A 317 25.10 28.49 3.83
C GLN A 317 25.90 29.32 2.81
N ALA A 318 25.66 29.11 1.52
CA ALA A 318 26.31 29.88 0.45
C ALA A 318 25.89 31.35 0.50
N VAL A 319 24.60 31.63 0.70
CA VAL A 319 24.07 32.99 0.88
C VAL A 319 24.67 33.65 2.11
N ALA A 320 24.66 32.99 3.27
CA ALA A 320 25.27 33.52 4.49
C ALA A 320 26.77 33.78 4.34
N SER A 321 27.49 32.96 3.55
CA SER A 321 28.90 33.21 3.24
C SER A 321 29.09 34.42 2.32
N LEU A 322 28.19 34.64 1.36
CA LEU A 322 28.19 35.80 0.47
C LEU A 322 27.87 37.08 1.22
N GLU A 323 26.86 37.06 2.09
CA GLU A 323 26.50 38.18 2.97
C GLU A 323 27.64 38.56 3.92
N ARG A 324 28.35 37.58 4.48
CA ARG A 324 29.56 37.81 5.28
C ARG A 324 30.66 38.49 4.47
N ARG A 325 30.90 38.03 3.22
CA ARG A 325 31.88 38.66 2.31
C ARG A 325 31.46 40.09 1.95
N HIS A 326 30.19 40.31 1.61
CA HIS A 326 29.65 41.62 1.29
C HIS A 326 29.79 42.58 2.48
N SER A 327 29.43 42.14 3.69
CA SER A 327 29.59 42.93 4.91
C SER A 327 31.06 43.26 5.23
N ALA A 328 31.98 42.36 4.91
CA ALA A 328 33.42 42.62 5.07
C ALA A 328 33.94 43.63 4.05
N LEU A 329 33.50 43.53 2.79
CA LEU A 329 33.84 44.48 1.72
C LEU A 329 33.27 45.88 2.02
N GLN A 330 32.02 45.98 2.45
CA GLN A 330 31.41 47.25 2.85
C GLN A 330 32.16 47.93 4.00
N ARG A 331 32.64 47.15 4.99
CA ARG A 331 33.50 47.67 6.06
C ARG A 331 34.87 48.14 5.56
N ARG A 332 35.49 47.45 4.60
CA ARG A 332 36.75 47.89 3.98
C ARG A 332 36.58 49.15 3.13
N SER A 333 35.47 49.28 2.42
CA SER A 333 35.14 50.48 1.62
C SER A 333 34.96 51.71 2.51
N THR A 334 34.20 51.58 3.61
CA THR A 334 34.01 52.67 4.59
C THR A 334 35.33 53.08 5.26
N LEU A 335 36.17 52.12 5.67
CA LEU A 335 37.52 52.39 6.17
C LEU A 335 38.43 53.04 5.10
N GLY A 336 38.30 52.63 3.83
CA GLY A 336 39.03 53.22 2.71
C GLY A 336 38.69 54.71 2.54
N LEU A 337 37.41 55.06 2.63
CA LEU A 337 36.97 56.46 2.60
C LEU A 337 37.48 57.26 3.83
N GLU A 338 37.51 56.63 5.00
CA GLU A 338 37.99 57.26 6.24
C GLU A 338 39.52 57.49 6.23
N MET A 339 40.29 56.58 5.61
CA MET A 339 41.72 56.74 5.37
C MET A 339 42.03 57.80 4.31
N GLU A 340 41.22 57.90 3.25
CA GLU A 340 41.30 58.95 2.24
C GLU A 340 41.01 60.34 2.86
N GLU A 341 39.98 60.43 3.72
CA GLU A 341 39.61 61.66 4.45
C GLU A 341 40.71 62.06 5.46
N GLN A 342 41.34 61.11 6.15
CA GLN A 342 42.49 61.38 7.00
C GLN A 342 43.72 61.86 6.23
N ARG A 343 43.98 61.33 5.02
CA ARG A 343 45.08 61.83 4.16
C ARG A 343 44.83 63.25 3.65
N GLN A 344 43.59 63.62 3.34
CA GLN A 344 43.23 64.98 2.95
C GLN A 344 43.26 65.98 4.12
N LYS A 345 43.18 65.50 5.37
CA LYS A 345 43.28 66.32 6.60
C LYS A 345 44.70 66.53 7.13
N VAL A 346 45.74 65.92 6.54
CA VAL A 346 47.15 66.21 6.91
C VAL A 346 47.57 67.56 6.31
N PRO A 347 47.91 68.58 7.11
CA PRO A 347 48.36 69.87 6.58
C PRO A 347 49.79 69.75 6.07
N THR A 348 50.01 70.27 4.87
CA THR A 348 51.33 70.52 4.26
C THR A 348 52.21 71.35 5.19
N ALA A 349 53.37 70.80 5.57
CA ALA A 349 54.48 71.54 6.14
C ALA A 349 55.74 71.32 5.28
N ASP A 350 55.97 72.28 4.39
CA ASP A 350 57.20 72.91 3.93
C ASP A 350 58.45 72.14 3.42
N SER A 351 58.88 72.63 2.23
CA SER A 351 60.25 72.94 1.79
C SER A 351 60.97 72.04 0.78
N SER A 352 60.98 72.56 -0.46
CA SER A 352 62.11 72.71 -1.40
C SER A 352 62.91 71.50 -1.89
N SER A 353 62.87 71.30 -3.21
CA SER A 353 64.01 71.30 -4.17
C SER A 353 63.88 70.20 -5.24
N ASN A 354 64.21 70.58 -6.47
CA ASN A 354 64.15 69.75 -7.66
C ASN A 354 65.03 68.49 -7.55
N LEU A 355 64.52 67.33 -7.94
CA LEU A 355 65.08 66.38 -8.92
C LEU A 355 64.29 65.05 -8.86
N GLN A 356 63.60 64.75 -9.95
CA GLN A 356 63.39 63.42 -10.52
C GLN A 356 63.10 62.22 -9.59
N ALA A 357 61.82 61.80 -9.49
CA ALA A 357 61.38 60.39 -9.48
C ALA A 357 59.88 60.26 -9.20
N GLY A 358 59.21 59.37 -9.95
CA GLY A 358 58.15 58.52 -9.42
C GLY A 358 56.72 59.07 -9.36
N LEU A 359 55.92 58.71 -10.38
CA LEU A 359 54.50 58.31 -10.33
C LEU A 359 53.70 58.53 -9.03
N PRO A 360 52.49 59.13 -9.14
CA PRO A 360 51.32 58.73 -8.36
C PRO A 360 50.33 58.06 -9.31
N THR A 361 50.60 56.83 -9.76
CA THR A 361 49.70 56.07 -10.64
C THR A 361 49.45 54.67 -10.09
N GLY A 362 49.27 54.58 -8.77
CA GLY A 362 49.17 53.29 -8.07
C GLY A 362 47.76 52.84 -7.64
N LEU A 363 46.77 53.73 -7.51
CA LEU A 363 45.51 53.38 -6.82
C LEU A 363 44.23 53.53 -7.68
N ALA A 364 44.27 54.30 -8.76
CA ALA A 364 43.15 54.39 -9.70
C ALA A 364 42.80 53.04 -10.39
N PRO A 365 43.77 52.23 -10.87
CA PRO A 365 43.42 50.99 -11.57
C PRO A 365 42.82 49.93 -10.64
N ASP A 366 43.19 49.89 -9.36
CA ASP A 366 42.65 48.94 -8.37
C ASP A 366 41.21 49.29 -7.97
N GLN A 367 40.88 50.57 -7.87
CA GLN A 367 39.51 51.00 -7.52
C GLN A 367 38.54 50.87 -8.70
N GLU A 368 39.01 51.10 -9.92
CA GLU A 368 38.24 50.89 -11.14
C GLU A 368 38.10 49.38 -11.47
N ALA A 369 39.11 48.56 -11.15
CA ALA A 369 39.03 47.10 -11.26
C ALA A 369 38.03 46.51 -10.24
N LEU A 370 38.03 47.01 -9.00
CA LEU A 370 37.06 46.61 -7.98
C LEU A 370 35.62 47.05 -8.34
N GLY A 371 35.44 48.24 -8.93
CA GLY A 371 34.14 48.70 -9.42
C GLY A 371 33.61 47.82 -10.56
N LYS A 372 34.47 47.46 -11.53
CA LYS A 372 34.11 46.54 -12.63
C LYS A 372 33.81 45.13 -12.14
N ASP A 373 34.50 44.65 -11.09
CA ASP A 373 34.20 43.37 -10.47
C ASP A 373 32.90 43.40 -9.64
N GLN A 374 32.58 44.54 -9.02
CA GLN A 374 31.30 44.75 -8.36
C GLN A 374 30.13 44.72 -9.36
N GLU A 375 30.25 45.43 -10.49
CA GLU A 375 29.25 45.40 -11.57
C GLU A 375 29.10 44.01 -12.20
N ARG A 376 30.22 43.30 -12.42
CA ARG A 376 30.19 41.91 -12.92
C ARG A 376 29.44 40.99 -11.97
N LEU A 377 29.70 41.10 -10.67
CA LEU A 377 29.05 40.27 -9.66
C LEU A 377 27.55 40.61 -9.52
N GLU A 378 27.17 41.88 -9.64
CA GLU A 378 25.75 42.29 -9.65
C GLU A 378 25.00 41.72 -10.86
N HIS A 379 25.62 41.73 -12.04
CA HIS A 379 25.04 41.10 -13.23
C HIS A 379 24.93 39.57 -13.09
N GLU A 380 25.91 38.91 -12.50
CA GLU A 380 25.85 37.46 -12.23
C GLU A 380 24.76 37.11 -11.20
N ILE A 381 24.60 37.92 -10.15
CA ILE A 381 23.54 37.77 -9.16
C ILE A 381 22.16 37.98 -9.78
N GLN A 382 21.99 38.98 -10.67
CA GLN A 382 20.74 39.18 -11.40
C GLN A 382 20.44 38.02 -12.36
N GLN A 383 21.46 37.49 -13.04
CA GLN A 383 21.31 36.37 -13.97
C GLN A 383 20.95 35.07 -13.23
N LEU A 384 21.49 34.85 -12.03
CA LEU A 384 21.10 33.74 -11.15
C LEU A 384 19.68 33.91 -10.61
N LYS A 385 19.26 35.12 -10.24
CA LYS A 385 17.88 35.41 -9.84
C LYS A 385 16.88 35.15 -10.98
N GLN A 386 17.21 35.51 -12.22
CA GLN A 386 16.36 35.21 -13.38
C GLN A 386 16.27 33.70 -13.64
N LYS A 387 17.39 32.96 -13.56
CA LYS A 387 17.38 31.50 -13.70
C LYS A 387 16.58 30.80 -12.60
N ILE A 388 16.56 31.33 -11.38
CA ILE A 388 15.73 30.79 -10.29
C ILE A 388 14.24 31.00 -10.60
N CYS A 389 13.84 32.18 -11.08
CA CYS A 389 12.47 32.44 -11.51
C CYS A 389 12.05 31.53 -12.68
N ASP A 390 12.92 31.29 -13.65
CA ASP A 390 12.61 30.45 -14.82
C ASP A 390 12.54 28.95 -14.45
N VAL A 391 13.35 28.48 -13.51
CA VAL A 391 13.32 27.08 -13.01
C VAL A 391 12.06 26.81 -12.17
N ASP A 392 11.56 27.79 -11.41
CA ASP A 392 10.29 27.68 -10.67
C ASP A 392 9.06 27.66 -11.60
N VAL A 393 9.13 28.30 -12.78
CA VAL A 393 8.06 28.24 -13.80
C VAL A 393 8.06 26.89 -14.53
N ILE A 394 9.23 26.36 -14.90
CA ILE A 394 9.35 25.10 -15.65
C ILE A 394 8.98 23.87 -14.78
N GLN A 395 9.27 23.88 -13.47
CA GLN A 395 8.83 22.81 -12.57
C GLN A 395 7.31 22.83 -12.29
N LYS A 396 6.65 23.98 -12.44
CA LYS A 396 5.20 24.12 -12.23
C LYS A 396 4.38 23.66 -13.44
N GLU A 397 4.90 23.76 -14.66
CA GLU A 397 4.24 23.22 -15.87
C GLU A 397 4.30 21.68 -15.97
N HIS A 398 5.26 21.02 -15.31
CA HIS A 398 5.36 19.56 -15.33
C HIS A 398 4.44 18.85 -14.32
N ARG A 399 3.57 19.60 -13.62
CA ARG A 399 2.56 19.05 -12.69
C ARG A 399 1.12 19.24 -13.16
N GLY A 400 0.91 19.59 -14.42
CA GLY A 400 -0.41 19.71 -15.03
C GLY A 400 -0.43 19.12 -16.44
N THR A 401 -1.12 17.99 -16.59
CA THR A 401 -1.67 17.50 -17.86
C THR A 401 -0.65 16.92 -18.86
N LEU A 402 -0.51 15.59 -18.85
CA LEU A 402 -0.10 14.84 -20.04
C LEU A 402 -1.03 13.63 -20.22
N GLU A 403 -2.09 13.88 -20.97
CA GLU A 403 -2.91 12.92 -21.67
C GLU A 403 -2.54 13.04 -23.17
N GLY A 404 -2.24 11.92 -23.85
CA GLY A 404 -2.43 11.77 -25.30
C GLY A 404 -1.29 12.14 -26.28
N GLN A 405 -0.81 11.10 -26.97
CA GLN A 405 -0.41 11.04 -28.40
C GLN A 405 0.94 11.58 -28.92
N ALA A 406 1.82 10.62 -29.22
CA ALA A 406 2.47 10.31 -30.51
C ALA A 406 2.91 11.44 -31.47
N SER A 407 4.23 11.57 -31.69
CA SER A 407 4.94 11.18 -32.95
C SER A 407 6.31 11.86 -33.08
N SER A 408 7.19 11.16 -33.79
CA SER A 408 8.62 11.37 -34.04
C SER A 408 9.02 12.52 -34.98
N SER A 409 10.34 12.81 -34.99
CA SER A 409 11.19 13.47 -36.04
C SER A 409 11.44 14.98 -35.83
N GLY A 410 12.65 15.54 -35.89
CA GLY A 410 13.97 15.03 -36.27
C GLY A 410 15.09 16.05 -35.93
N LEU A 411 16.35 15.61 -36.10
CA LEU A 411 17.62 16.31 -35.85
C LEU A 411 17.86 17.56 -36.75
N PRO A 412 18.83 18.44 -36.43
CA PRO A 412 20.19 18.24 -36.97
C PRO A 412 21.34 18.40 -35.96
N VAL A 413 22.46 17.78 -36.35
CA VAL A 413 23.76 17.61 -35.69
C VAL A 413 24.64 18.87 -35.78
N SER A 414 25.45 19.14 -34.75
CA SER A 414 26.77 19.82 -34.88
C SER A 414 27.69 19.48 -33.71
N THR A 415 28.49 18.44 -33.94
CA THR A 415 29.95 18.29 -33.73
C THR A 415 30.66 18.89 -32.51
N GLU A 416 31.18 17.95 -31.71
CA GLU A 416 32.50 17.89 -31.05
C GLU A 416 32.74 18.41 -29.61
N LYS A 417 32.99 17.39 -28.77
CA LYS A 417 33.97 17.30 -27.67
C LYS A 417 33.61 17.96 -26.35
N SER A 418 32.98 17.16 -25.48
CA SER A 418 33.60 16.73 -24.21
C SER A 418 32.86 15.53 -23.60
N GLN A 419 33.52 14.37 -23.62
CA GLN A 419 33.52 13.36 -22.56
C GLN A 419 32.17 12.77 -22.11
N ALA A 420 31.51 12.01 -22.99
CA ALA A 420 30.58 10.96 -22.59
C ALA A 420 31.30 9.60 -22.61
N HIS A 421 31.67 9.08 -21.44
CA HIS A 421 31.99 7.66 -21.30
C HIS A 421 31.71 7.21 -19.86
N LEU A 422 30.53 6.64 -19.64
CA LEU A 422 30.29 5.32 -19.05
C LEU A 422 28.80 5.21 -18.65
N VAL A 423 28.20 4.06 -18.93
CA VAL A 423 26.78 3.69 -18.75
C VAL A 423 25.88 4.14 -19.92
N PRO A 424 25.89 3.39 -21.05
CA PRO A 424 24.76 2.45 -21.30
C PRO A 424 25.15 1.01 -21.72
N VAL A 425 26.44 0.70 -21.91
CA VAL A 425 26.87 -0.60 -22.48
C VAL A 425 26.67 -1.80 -21.55
N MET A 426 26.50 -1.57 -20.25
CA MET A 426 26.31 -2.64 -19.27
C MET A 426 24.88 -3.20 -19.28
N ASP A 427 23.88 -2.36 -19.56
CA ASP A 427 22.47 -2.80 -19.57
C ASP A 427 22.17 -3.65 -20.80
N ASP A 428 22.69 -3.32 -21.98
CA ASP A 428 22.46 -4.13 -23.18
C ASP A 428 23.13 -5.52 -23.10
N ARG A 429 24.30 -5.61 -22.46
CA ARG A 429 24.97 -6.89 -22.21
C ARG A 429 24.25 -7.75 -21.17
N ILE A 430 23.72 -7.10 -20.13
CA ILE A 430 22.95 -7.78 -19.08
C ILE A 430 21.60 -8.22 -19.63
N ASN A 431 20.92 -7.36 -20.40
CA ASN A 431 19.66 -7.66 -21.06
C ASN A 431 19.82 -8.79 -22.07
N ALA A 432 20.87 -8.79 -22.91
CA ALA A 432 21.16 -9.88 -23.83
C ALA A 432 21.44 -11.22 -23.10
N TYR A 433 22.14 -11.19 -21.96
CA TYR A 433 22.38 -12.38 -21.15
C TYR A 433 21.10 -12.90 -20.49
N ILE A 434 20.25 -12.00 -19.99
CA ILE A 434 18.93 -12.35 -19.45
C ILE A 434 18.07 -12.97 -20.55
N GLU A 435 18.06 -12.39 -21.74
CA GLU A 435 17.27 -12.88 -22.87
C GLU A 435 17.74 -14.26 -23.36
N GLU A 436 19.06 -14.48 -23.45
CA GLU A 436 19.64 -15.82 -23.74
C GLU A 436 19.30 -16.86 -22.66
N GLU A 437 19.34 -16.48 -21.39
CA GLU A 437 19.05 -17.39 -20.27
C GLU A 437 17.55 -17.70 -20.17
N VAL A 438 16.68 -16.73 -20.44
CA VAL A 438 15.24 -16.91 -20.57
C VAL A 438 14.94 -17.84 -21.73
N GLN A 439 15.56 -17.64 -22.89
CA GLN A 439 15.40 -18.52 -24.06
C GLN A 439 15.93 -19.94 -23.79
N ARG A 440 17.07 -20.11 -23.09
CA ARG A 440 17.55 -21.43 -22.65
C ARG A 440 16.57 -22.15 -21.74
N ARG A 441 15.96 -21.45 -20.78
CA ARG A 441 14.98 -22.05 -19.84
C ARG A 441 13.66 -22.38 -20.53
N LEU A 442 13.21 -21.54 -21.45
CA LEU A 442 12.02 -21.81 -22.27
C LEU A 442 12.25 -22.99 -23.22
N GLN A 443 13.42 -23.10 -23.84
CA GLN A 443 13.79 -24.29 -24.63
C GLN A 443 13.89 -25.55 -23.76
N GLY A 444 14.40 -25.43 -22.52
CA GLY A 444 14.39 -26.51 -21.54
C GLY A 444 12.96 -26.95 -21.16
N LEU A 445 12.03 -26.01 -21.05
CA LEU A 445 10.62 -26.28 -20.79
C LEU A 445 9.94 -26.91 -22.01
N HIS A 446 10.19 -26.41 -23.23
CA HIS A 446 9.65 -26.98 -24.45
C HIS A 446 10.20 -28.38 -24.77
N ARG A 447 11.44 -28.70 -24.36
CA ARG A 447 12.01 -30.06 -24.44
C ARG A 447 11.37 -31.02 -23.43
N VAL A 448 10.96 -30.53 -22.26
CA VAL A 448 10.23 -31.31 -21.24
C VAL A 448 8.76 -31.53 -21.64
N ILE A 449 8.16 -30.60 -22.40
CA ILE A 449 6.76 -30.67 -22.85
C ILE A 449 6.62 -31.40 -24.20
N GLY A 450 7.65 -31.41 -25.06
CA GLY A 450 7.59 -31.97 -26.42
C GLY A 450 8.12 -33.41 -26.59
N SER A 451 8.14 -34.24 -25.54
CA SER A 451 8.71 -35.60 -25.61
C SER A 451 7.67 -36.71 -25.76
N ASP A 452 6.81 -36.60 -26.78
CA ASP A 452 6.19 -37.77 -27.43
C ASP A 452 6.69 -37.82 -28.88
N SER A 453 7.94 -38.26 -29.09
CA SER A 453 8.40 -39.09 -30.21
C SER A 453 9.92 -38.98 -30.46
N SER A 454 10.60 -40.13 -30.36
CA SER A 454 11.83 -40.57 -31.03
C SER A 454 13.17 -39.79 -30.91
N VAL A 455 14.11 -40.44 -30.20
CA VAL A 455 15.53 -40.71 -30.55
C VAL A 455 16.40 -39.58 -31.12
N SER A 456 17.41 -39.14 -30.34
CA SER A 456 18.81 -39.23 -30.79
C SER A 456 19.77 -38.97 -29.62
N ALA A 457 20.60 -39.97 -29.33
CA ALA A 457 21.63 -39.97 -28.31
C ALA A 457 22.96 -39.60 -28.95
N GLU A 458 23.26 -38.32 -29.09
CA GLU A 458 24.61 -37.87 -29.39
C GLU A 458 24.77 -36.42 -28.93
N VAL A 459 25.99 -36.03 -28.54
CA VAL A 459 26.34 -34.76 -27.85
C VAL A 459 26.09 -34.79 -26.32
N MET A 460 26.54 -35.87 -25.68
CA MET A 460 26.90 -35.90 -24.25
C MET A 460 28.42 -35.80 -24.09
N LYS A 461 29.04 -34.66 -24.42
CA LYS A 461 30.36 -34.29 -23.89
C LYS A 461 30.42 -32.77 -23.77
N ASP A 462 31.01 -32.31 -22.67
CA ASP A 462 31.47 -30.93 -22.45
C ASP A 462 30.59 -29.92 -21.68
N LYS A 463 29.81 -30.35 -20.67
CA LYS A 463 29.24 -29.42 -19.67
C LYS A 463 29.33 -29.88 -18.21
N GLU A 464 30.42 -30.54 -17.84
CA GLU A 464 30.66 -31.07 -16.49
C GLU A 464 31.67 -30.21 -15.69
N LYS A 465 31.41 -28.91 -15.52
CA LYS A 465 32.24 -28.07 -14.60
C LYS A 465 31.46 -27.13 -13.67
N HIS A 466 30.12 -27.11 -13.71
CA HIS A 466 29.33 -26.21 -12.85
C HIS A 466 28.37 -26.91 -11.88
N HIS A 467 28.49 -28.22 -11.66
CA HIS A 467 27.58 -28.98 -10.77
C HIS A 467 28.12 -29.27 -9.36
N ASN A 468 29.20 -28.61 -8.94
CA ASN A 468 29.84 -28.86 -7.64
C ASN A 468 28.89 -28.57 -6.45
N GLY A 469 27.99 -27.58 -6.57
CA GLY A 469 27.06 -27.22 -5.50
C GLY A 469 25.86 -28.16 -5.31
N THR A 470 25.40 -28.82 -6.38
CA THR A 470 24.23 -29.73 -6.31
C THR A 470 24.65 -31.14 -5.90
N ILE A 471 25.83 -31.59 -6.34
CA ILE A 471 26.40 -32.89 -5.95
C ILE A 471 26.78 -32.89 -4.47
N GLN A 472 27.41 -31.81 -3.96
CA GLN A 472 27.72 -31.69 -2.54
C GLN A 472 26.46 -31.58 -1.67
N ARG A 473 25.41 -30.88 -2.12
CA ARG A 473 24.12 -30.85 -1.42
C ARG A 473 23.46 -32.24 -1.40
N LYS A 474 23.41 -32.95 -2.54
CA LYS A 474 22.87 -34.32 -2.58
C LYS A 474 23.60 -35.26 -1.62
N LEU A 475 24.94 -35.23 -1.62
CA LEU A 475 25.75 -36.01 -0.68
C LEU A 475 25.51 -35.61 0.79
N LYS A 476 25.27 -34.32 1.08
CA LYS A 476 24.92 -33.85 2.43
C LYS A 476 23.58 -34.43 2.91
N TYR A 477 22.57 -34.51 2.04
CA TYR A 477 21.26 -35.10 2.37
C TYR A 477 21.29 -36.63 2.40
N GLU A 478 22.09 -37.27 1.54
CA GLU A 478 22.29 -38.72 1.53
C GLU A 478 23.02 -39.19 2.80
N ARG A 479 23.94 -38.39 3.35
CA ARG A 479 24.58 -38.66 4.64
C ARG A 479 23.64 -38.51 5.85
N MET A 480 22.47 -37.88 5.71
CA MET A 480 21.49 -37.73 6.83
C MET A 480 20.73 -39.03 7.13
N VAL A 481 20.75 -40.00 6.21
CA VAL A 481 20.16 -41.34 6.38
C VAL A 481 21.20 -42.37 5.95
N SER A 482 21.99 -42.86 6.91
CA SER A 482 22.98 -43.90 6.65
C SER A 482 22.30 -45.27 6.64
N ARG A 483 21.75 -45.68 5.48
CA ARG A 483 21.34 -47.07 5.22
C ARG A 483 21.96 -47.51 3.90
N SER A 484 22.91 -48.44 3.95
CA SER A 484 23.27 -49.21 2.76
C SER A 484 22.04 -50.03 2.36
N LEU A 485 21.33 -49.62 1.31
CA LEU A 485 20.27 -50.40 0.68
C LEU A 485 20.89 -51.60 -0.06
N GLY A 486 21.50 -52.51 0.70
CA GLY A 486 22.05 -53.77 0.24
C GLY A 486 21.11 -54.91 0.60
N ALA A 487 20.17 -55.20 -0.30
CA ALA A 487 19.40 -56.45 -0.51
C ALA A 487 19.49 -57.61 0.51
N LYS A 488 19.27 -57.41 1.82
CA LYS A 488 19.06 -58.51 2.78
C LYS A 488 17.88 -58.22 3.74
N PRO A 489 16.90 -59.14 3.84
CA PRO A 489 15.68 -58.94 4.62
C PRO A 489 15.86 -59.10 6.15
N TYR A 490 17.07 -59.34 6.65
CA TYR A 490 17.34 -59.56 8.08
C TYR A 490 17.76 -58.29 8.86
N ASP A 491 18.04 -57.16 8.19
CA ASP A 491 18.59 -55.93 8.82
C ASP A 491 17.50 -54.99 9.40
N LEU A 492 16.26 -55.45 9.56
CA LEU A 492 15.13 -54.64 10.08
C LEU A 492 15.08 -54.56 11.61
N LYS A 493 16.02 -55.22 12.32
CA LYS A 493 16.10 -55.20 13.79
C LYS A 493 17.05 -54.12 14.32
N ASP A 494 17.87 -53.53 13.46
CA ASP A 494 18.82 -52.49 13.88
C ASP A 494 18.15 -51.11 13.92
N PRO A 495 18.37 -50.33 14.99
CA PRO A 495 17.80 -48.99 15.11
C PRO A 495 18.30 -48.05 14.02
N ILE A 496 17.39 -47.25 13.45
CA ILE A 496 17.73 -46.28 12.40
C ILE A 496 18.31 -45.03 13.08
N LYS A 497 19.56 -44.72 12.78
CA LYS A 497 20.24 -43.50 13.26
C LYS A 497 19.99 -42.35 12.28
N ILE A 498 19.30 -41.32 12.74
CA ILE A 498 18.98 -40.12 11.95
C ILE A 498 19.68 -38.92 12.59
N SER A 499 20.48 -38.19 11.81
CA SER A 499 21.14 -36.96 12.26
C SER A 499 20.43 -35.75 11.66
N ILE A 500 19.80 -34.93 12.51
CA ILE A 500 19.06 -33.74 12.09
C ILE A 500 19.79 -32.50 12.62
N PRO A 501 20.28 -31.59 11.74
CA PRO A 501 20.89 -30.34 12.18
C PRO A 501 19.88 -29.42 12.89
N ARG A 502 20.32 -28.72 13.95
CA ARG A 502 19.47 -27.81 14.75
C ARG A 502 18.68 -26.79 13.94
N TYR A 503 19.25 -26.24 12.87
CA TYR A 503 18.60 -25.22 12.04
C TYR A 503 17.33 -25.71 11.34
N VAL A 504 17.16 -27.03 11.18
CA VAL A 504 15.94 -27.63 10.61
C VAL A 504 14.81 -27.64 11.64
N LEU A 505 15.14 -27.67 12.94
CA LEU A 505 14.18 -27.88 14.02
C LEU A 505 13.87 -26.60 14.82
N CYS A 506 14.74 -25.59 14.82
CA CYS A 506 14.47 -24.26 15.38
C CYS A 506 15.23 -23.19 14.58
N GLY A 507 14.52 -22.18 14.10
CA GLY A 507 15.13 -21.05 13.38
C GLY A 507 15.95 -20.16 14.33
N GLN A 508 17.24 -20.48 14.50
CA GLN A 508 18.39 -19.56 14.64
C GLN A 508 19.67 -20.36 14.98
N GLY A 509 20.80 -19.91 14.43
CA GLY A 509 22.00 -20.71 14.19
C GLY A 509 22.80 -21.23 15.40
N LYS A 510 23.36 -22.44 15.23
CA LYS A 510 24.76 -22.88 15.41
C LYS A 510 24.87 -24.36 15.01
N ASP A 511 26.01 -24.78 14.46
CA ASP A 511 26.27 -26.12 13.89
C ASP A 511 26.43 -27.20 14.98
N GLU A 512 25.33 -27.49 15.67
CA GLU A 512 25.23 -28.66 16.57
C GLU A 512 24.20 -29.63 16.00
N HIS A 513 24.57 -30.92 15.94
CA HIS A 513 23.76 -32.01 15.40
C HIS A 513 23.08 -32.78 16.53
N PHE A 514 21.78 -33.02 16.40
CA PHE A 514 21.08 -33.99 17.24
C PHE A 514 21.04 -35.34 16.51
N GLU A 515 21.55 -36.38 17.18
CA GLU A 515 21.41 -37.76 16.72
C GLU A 515 20.22 -38.40 17.43
N PHE A 516 19.27 -38.89 16.65
CA PHE A 516 18.11 -39.63 17.15
C PHE A 516 18.25 -41.08 16.72
N GLU A 517 18.06 -41.99 17.68
CA GLU A 517 17.98 -43.42 17.43
C GLU A 517 16.51 -43.84 17.46
N VAL A 518 15.97 -44.24 16.31
CA VAL A 518 14.58 -44.68 16.20
C VAL A 518 14.54 -46.20 16.20
N LYS A 519 14.04 -46.79 17.29
CA LYS A 519 13.76 -48.23 17.37
C LYS A 519 12.36 -48.49 16.83
N VAL A 520 12.28 -49.21 15.71
CA VAL A 520 11.02 -49.67 15.14
C VAL A 520 10.79 -51.10 15.61
N SER A 521 9.88 -51.29 16.57
CA SER A 521 9.39 -52.62 16.95
C SER A 521 8.21 -52.99 16.05
N VAL A 522 8.39 -54.00 15.20
CA VAL A 522 7.30 -54.67 14.47
C VAL A 522 6.64 -55.70 15.37
#